data_AF-A0A918DUI8-F1
#
_entry.id   AF-A0A918DUI8-F1
#
_cell.length_a   1.000
_cell.length_b   1.000
_cell.length_c   1.000
_cell.angle_alpha   90.00
_cell.angle_beta   90.00
_cell.angle_gamma   90.00
#
_symmetry.space_group_name_H-M   'P 1'
#
loop_
_entity.id
_entity.type
_entity.pdbx_description
1 polymer ?
#
loop_
_entity_poly.entity_id
_entity_poly.type
_entity_poly.pdbx_seq_one_letter_code
_entity_poly.pdbx_strand_id
1 'polypeptide(L)'
;MQEFGDFANIDIEKLIKTADGQFAQVEELQKTMATLVGRAQDEDGLVTVEFATEGLKELELHPKAMRLSSGELAEKLKETIREASDDLQRQVSESMGEVFGEEDNPMNFVKDPEAALHQVRSAEAAYNRTFEDVMGELDRIRRRLDL
;
A
#
# COMPACT_ATOMS: atom_id res chain seq x y z
N MET A 1 -32.09 -22.82 29.24
CA MET A 1 -31.97 -21.44 28.68
C MET A 1 -30.67 -20.86 29.20
N GLN A 2 -29.98 -20.05 28.38
CA GLN A 2 -28.52 -19.73 28.33
C GLN A 2 -27.71 -20.72 27.48
N GLU A 3 -26.85 -20.30 26.55
CA GLU A 3 -26.48 -18.96 26.07
C GLU A 3 -25.90 -19.18 24.66
N PHE A 4 -26.50 -18.56 23.64
CA PHE A 4 -25.90 -18.51 22.31
C PHE A 4 -24.66 -17.62 22.38
N GLY A 5 -23.58 -18.06 21.75
CA GLY A 5 -22.31 -17.35 21.67
C GLY A 5 -22.48 -15.87 21.33
N ASP A 6 -21.58 -15.11 21.92
CA ASP A 6 -21.53 -13.66 22.07
C ASP A 6 -21.51 -12.87 20.74
N PHE A 7 -22.65 -12.82 20.04
CA PHE A 7 -22.91 -11.82 19.00
C PHE A 7 -23.44 -10.49 19.58
N ALA A 8 -23.62 -10.42 20.91
CA ALA A 8 -24.10 -9.24 21.62
C ALA A 8 -22.98 -8.25 21.99
N ASN A 9 -21.71 -8.66 21.86
CA ASN A 9 -20.53 -7.85 22.19
C ASN A 9 -19.71 -7.43 20.95
N ILE A 10 -20.27 -7.62 19.75
CA ILE A 10 -19.83 -6.82 18.60
C ILE A 10 -20.34 -5.41 18.86
N ASP A 11 -19.48 -4.61 19.48
CA ASP A 11 -19.72 -3.22 19.80
C ASP A 11 -19.75 -2.45 18.46
N ILE A 12 -20.92 -2.44 17.81
CA ILE A 12 -21.15 -1.83 16.48
C ILE A 12 -20.66 -0.38 16.49
N GLU A 13 -20.78 0.32 17.61
CA GLU A 13 -20.24 1.67 17.79
C GLU A 13 -18.71 1.71 17.77
N LYS A 14 -18.02 0.71 18.32
CA LYS A 14 -16.57 0.55 18.15
C LYS A 14 -16.21 0.21 16.72
N LEU A 15 -16.92 -0.70 16.05
CA LEU A 15 -16.65 -1.02 14.65
C LEU A 15 -16.82 0.20 13.75
N ILE A 16 -17.87 1.00 13.96
CA ILE A 16 -18.10 2.25 13.22
C ILE A 16 -17.02 3.28 13.55
N LYS A 17 -16.64 3.46 14.82
CA LYS A 17 -15.53 4.36 15.21
C LYS A 17 -14.19 3.93 14.64
N THR A 18 -13.91 2.62 14.61
CA THR A 18 -12.69 2.07 14.02
C THR A 18 -12.71 2.25 12.51
N ALA A 19 -13.86 2.05 11.85
CA ALA A 19 -14.02 2.31 10.42
C ALA A 19 -13.85 3.81 10.09
N ASP A 20 -14.51 4.73 10.82
CA ASP A 20 -14.39 6.18 10.63
C ASP A 20 -12.93 6.66 10.82
N GLY A 21 -12.23 6.13 11.83
CA GLY A 21 -10.81 6.43 12.06
C GLY A 21 -9.90 5.93 10.94
N GLN A 22 -10.19 4.75 10.39
CA GLN A 22 -9.47 4.19 9.24
C GLN A 22 -9.74 5.00 7.96
N PHE A 23 -10.98 5.43 7.72
CA PHE A 23 -11.32 6.25 6.55
C PHE A 23 -10.61 7.60 6.57
N ALA A 24 -10.52 8.26 7.73
CA ALA A 24 -9.80 9.51 7.87
C ALA A 24 -8.29 9.36 7.58
N GLN A 25 -7.67 8.26 8.04
CA GLN A 25 -6.26 7.98 7.75
C GLN A 25 -6.01 7.70 6.26
N VAL A 26 -6.94 6.99 5.60
CA VAL A 26 -6.85 6.74 4.15
C VAL A 26 -7.03 8.01 3.34
N GLU A 27 -7.93 8.91 3.75
CA GLU A 27 -8.13 10.20 3.07
C GLU A 27 -6.89 11.10 3.20
N GLU A 28 -6.29 11.16 4.38
CA GLU A 28 -5.05 11.91 4.59
C GLU A 28 -3.89 11.32 3.79
N LEU A 29 -3.76 9.99 3.77
CA LEU A 29 -2.77 9.30 2.95
C LEU A 29 -2.97 9.61 1.46
N GLN A 30 -4.20 9.58 0.95
CA GLN A 30 -4.47 9.95 -0.45
C GLN A 30 -4.04 11.38 -0.76
N LYS A 31 -4.28 12.33 0.15
CA LYS A 31 -3.83 13.72 -0.01
C LYS A 31 -2.31 13.82 -0.02
N THR A 32 -1.63 13.15 0.91
CA THR A 32 -0.17 13.11 0.97
C THR A 32 0.42 12.51 -0.30
N MET A 33 -0.07 11.35 -0.74
CA MET A 33 0.34 10.67 -1.98
C MET A 33 0.15 11.54 -3.22
N ALA A 34 -0.95 12.29 -3.30
CA ALA A 34 -1.21 13.19 -4.42
C ALA A 34 -0.22 14.37 -4.48
N THR A 35 0.41 14.73 -3.36
CA THR A 35 1.40 15.82 -3.28
C THR A 35 2.85 15.36 -3.41
N LEU A 36 3.11 14.04 -3.41
CA LEU A 36 4.46 13.52 -3.53
C LEU A 36 5.06 13.79 -4.91
N VAL A 37 6.33 14.19 -4.89
CA VAL A 37 7.11 14.47 -6.08
C VAL A 37 8.52 13.92 -5.86
N GLY A 38 8.91 12.97 -6.70
CA GLY A 38 10.28 12.50 -6.78
C GLY A 38 11.15 13.52 -7.48
N ARG A 39 12.35 13.75 -6.96
CA ARG A 39 13.27 14.76 -7.48
C ARG A 39 14.63 14.16 -7.73
N ALA A 40 15.22 14.51 -8.87
CA ALA A 40 16.60 14.15 -9.16
C ALA A 40 17.31 15.27 -9.91
N GLN A 41 18.63 15.27 -9.76
CA GLN A 41 19.53 16.17 -10.46
C GLN A 41 20.75 15.35 -10.87
N ASP A 42 21.19 15.52 -12.11
CA ASP A 42 22.40 14.84 -12.57
C ASP A 42 23.65 15.33 -11.81
N GLU A 43 24.71 14.53 -11.82
CA GLU A 43 25.93 14.80 -11.04
C GLU A 43 26.56 16.18 -11.34
N ASP A 44 26.37 16.68 -12.56
CA ASP A 44 26.93 17.95 -13.02
C ASP A 44 26.01 19.16 -12.78
N GLY A 45 24.79 18.96 -12.26
CA GLY A 45 23.78 20.02 -12.07
C GLY A 45 23.31 20.66 -13.38
N LEU A 46 23.38 19.91 -14.48
CA LEU A 46 22.99 20.30 -15.83
C LEU A 46 21.52 19.98 -16.13
N VAL A 47 20.96 18.96 -15.49
CA VAL A 47 19.60 18.47 -15.68
C VAL A 47 18.95 18.30 -14.31
N THR A 48 17.79 18.91 -14.10
CA THR A 48 16.96 18.72 -12.90
C THR A 48 15.59 18.24 -13.33
N VAL A 49 15.05 17.23 -12.64
CA VAL A 49 13.75 16.61 -12.95
C VAL A 49 12.89 16.53 -11.71
N GLU A 50 11.62 16.92 -11.84
CA GLU A 50 10.55 16.57 -10.92
C GLU A 50 9.58 15.57 -11.57
N PHE A 51 9.30 14.47 -10.86
CA PHE A 51 8.39 13.42 -11.31
C PHE A 51 7.26 13.22 -10.29
N ALA A 52 6.03 13.31 -10.77
CA ALA A 52 4.82 13.12 -9.98
C ALA A 52 4.09 11.83 -10.40
N THR A 53 3.04 11.46 -9.67
CA THR A 53 2.21 10.28 -9.98
C THR A 53 1.54 10.35 -11.37
N GLU A 54 1.28 11.56 -11.86
CA GLU A 54 0.76 11.83 -13.21
C GLU A 54 1.84 11.79 -14.31
N GLY A 55 3.12 11.71 -13.94
CA GLY A 55 4.27 11.64 -14.84
C GLY A 55 5.27 12.77 -14.62
N LEU A 56 5.98 13.16 -15.70
CA LEU A 56 6.97 14.23 -15.66
C LEU A 56 6.28 15.56 -15.36
N LYS A 57 6.65 16.19 -14.23
CA LYS A 57 6.07 17.45 -13.78
C LYS A 57 6.92 18.65 -14.20
N GLU A 58 8.24 18.53 -14.04
CA GLU A 58 9.18 19.61 -14.37
C GLU A 58 10.50 19.03 -14.90
N LEU A 59 11.07 19.73 -15.88
CA LEU A 59 12.38 19.44 -16.45
C LEU A 59 13.11 20.76 -16.68
N GLU A 60 14.16 20.99 -15.92
CA GLU A 60 15.06 22.13 -16.12
C GLU A 60 16.36 21.67 -16.76
N LEU A 61 16.77 22.40 -17.80
CA LEU A 61 18.04 22.21 -18.48
C LEU A 61 18.91 23.45 -18.30
N HIS A 62 20.08 23.25 -17.70
CA HIS A 62 21.07 24.31 -17.61
C HIS A 62 21.57 24.68 -19.02
N PRO A 63 21.85 25.96 -19.34
CA PRO A 63 22.33 26.37 -20.67
C PRO A 63 23.61 25.66 -21.15
N LYS A 64 24.40 25.11 -20.22
CA LYS A 64 25.58 24.28 -20.55
C LYS A 64 25.19 22.88 -21.04
N ALA A 65 24.07 22.31 -20.58
CA ALA A 65 23.54 21.03 -21.04
C ALA A 65 23.24 21.06 -22.55
N MET A 66 22.74 22.20 -23.04
CA MET A 66 22.46 22.44 -24.46
C MET A 66 23.70 22.48 -25.35
N ARG A 67 24.91 22.52 -24.77
CA ARG A 67 26.19 22.46 -25.50
C ARG A 67 26.74 21.04 -25.60
N LEU A 68 26.16 20.08 -24.87
CA LEU A 68 26.49 18.68 -24.99
C LEU A 68 26.07 18.15 -26.35
N SER A 69 26.64 17.03 -26.77
CA SER A 69 26.11 16.31 -27.91
C SER A 69 24.69 15.82 -27.62
N SER A 70 23.87 15.68 -28.66
CA SER A 70 22.49 15.21 -28.52
C SER A 70 22.40 13.83 -27.86
N GLY A 71 23.42 12.98 -28.07
CA GLY A 71 23.51 11.66 -27.43
C GLY A 71 23.79 11.76 -25.93
N GLU A 72 24.77 12.57 -25.53
CA GLU A 72 25.10 12.77 -24.10
C GLU A 72 23.94 13.39 -23.33
N LEU A 73 23.25 14.38 -23.92
CA LEU A 73 22.09 15.00 -23.30
C LEU A 73 20.94 14.00 -23.14
N ALA A 74 20.71 13.14 -24.14
CA ALA A 74 19.66 12.13 -24.08
C ALA A 74 19.94 11.06 -23.01
N GLU A 75 21.18 10.63 -22.84
CA GLU A 75 21.55 9.71 -21.75
C GLU A 75 21.32 10.36 -20.37
N LYS A 76 21.83 11.59 -20.17
CA LYS A 76 21.64 12.32 -18.90
C LYS A 76 20.17 12.52 -18.56
N LEU A 77 19.35 12.88 -19.55
CA LEU A 77 17.90 13.02 -19.37
C LEU A 77 17.26 11.71 -18.91
N LYS A 78 17.55 10.59 -19.60
CA LYS A 78 16.98 9.28 -19.25
C LYS A 78 17.37 8.85 -17.85
N GLU A 79 18.63 9.06 -17.47
CA GLU A 79 19.14 8.71 -16.15
C GLU A 79 18.49 9.56 -15.06
N THR A 80 18.48 10.89 -15.22
CA THR A 80 17.88 11.81 -14.23
C THR A 80 16.38 11.58 -14.08
N ILE A 81 15.65 11.31 -15.18
CA ILE A 81 14.22 10.98 -15.12
C ILE A 81 13.98 9.67 -14.37
N ARG A 82 14.83 8.67 -14.61
CA ARG A 82 14.74 7.39 -13.90
C ARG A 82 14.95 7.57 -12.40
N GLU A 83 15.98 8.32 -12.02
CA GLU A 83 16.27 8.63 -10.62
C GLU A 83 15.11 9.37 -9.94
N ALA A 84 14.49 10.35 -10.62
CA ALA A 84 13.33 11.06 -10.08
C ALA A 84 12.12 10.13 -9.91
N SER A 85 11.90 9.20 -10.84
CA SER A 85 10.86 8.17 -10.73
C SER A 85 11.13 7.20 -9.57
N ASP A 86 12.37 6.75 -9.41
CA ASP A 86 12.77 5.84 -8.34
C ASP A 86 12.66 6.53 -6.97
N ASP A 87 12.99 7.82 -6.90
CA ASP A 87 12.81 8.64 -5.71
C ASP A 87 11.32 8.78 -5.32
N LEU A 88 10.44 9.02 -6.29
CA LEU A 88 8.99 9.02 -6.06
C LEU A 88 8.51 7.67 -5.51
N GLN A 89 8.94 6.56 -6.12
CA GLN A 89 8.54 5.22 -5.68
C GLN A 89 9.02 4.90 -4.26
N ARG A 90 10.20 5.41 -3.89
CA ARG A 90 10.74 5.31 -2.53
C ARG A 90 9.88 6.08 -1.53
N GLN A 91 9.59 7.36 -1.82
CA GLN A 91 8.74 8.21 -0.97
C GLN A 91 7.34 7.60 -0.79
N VAL A 92 6.73 7.08 -1.85
CA VAL A 92 5.44 6.37 -1.78
C VAL A 92 5.52 5.15 -0.88
N SER A 93 6.57 4.34 -1.02
CA SER A 93 6.77 3.13 -0.19
C SER A 93 6.94 3.48 1.29
N GLU A 94 7.69 4.54 1.60
CA GLU A 94 7.94 5.03 2.96
C GLU A 94 6.64 5.54 3.59
N SER A 95 5.89 6.41 2.91
CA SER A 95 4.62 6.92 3.44
C SER A 95 3.57 5.83 3.64
N MET A 96 3.53 4.81 2.78
CA MET A 96 2.63 3.67 3.01
C MET A 96 3.07 2.81 4.20
N GLY A 97 4.38 2.66 4.42
CA GLY A 97 4.93 1.97 5.59
C GLY A 97 4.59 2.67 6.91
N GLU A 98 4.60 4.01 6.93
CA GLU A 98 4.23 4.79 8.12
C GLU A 98 2.75 4.62 8.51
N VAL A 99 1.85 4.51 7.54
CA VAL A 99 0.39 4.45 7.79
C VAL A 99 -0.09 3.03 8.11
N PHE A 100 0.38 2.02 7.39
CA PHE A 100 -0.10 0.64 7.54
C PHE A 100 0.82 -0.23 8.42
N GLY A 101 2.06 0.19 8.68
CA GLY A 101 3.09 -0.66 9.26
C GLY A 101 3.77 -1.53 8.19
N GLU A 102 5.03 -1.93 8.43
CA GLU A 102 5.81 -2.70 7.44
C GLU A 102 5.19 -4.06 7.08
N GLU A 103 4.49 -4.73 8.01
CA GLU A 103 3.86 -6.04 7.78
C GLU A 103 2.58 -5.96 6.93
N ASP A 104 1.80 -4.87 7.05
CA ASP A 104 0.52 -4.71 6.36
C ASP A 104 0.60 -3.73 5.17
N ASN A 105 1.80 -3.32 4.75
CA ASN A 105 1.99 -2.41 3.62
C ASN A 105 1.46 -3.02 2.30
N PRO A 106 0.46 -2.39 1.64
CA PRO A 106 -0.09 -2.87 0.37
C PRO A 106 0.95 -3.00 -0.75
N MET A 107 2.05 -2.24 -0.69
CA MET A 107 3.14 -2.30 -1.67
C MET A 107 3.96 -3.58 -1.59
N ASN A 108 3.93 -4.31 -0.47
CA ASN A 108 4.56 -5.63 -0.37
C ASN A 108 3.92 -6.62 -1.35
N PHE A 109 2.60 -6.51 -1.56
CA PHE A 109 1.86 -7.36 -2.51
C PHE A 109 2.23 -7.06 -3.97
N VAL A 110 2.65 -5.82 -4.26
CA VAL A 110 3.11 -5.40 -5.59
C VAL A 110 4.56 -5.83 -5.83
N LYS A 111 5.40 -5.82 -4.77
CA LYS A 111 6.81 -6.23 -4.84
C LYS A 111 6.99 -7.76 -4.88
N ASP A 112 6.16 -8.50 -4.15
CA ASP A 112 6.20 -9.97 -4.08
C ASP A 112 4.77 -10.58 -4.16
N PRO A 113 4.26 -10.80 -5.38
CA PRO A 113 2.94 -11.38 -5.57
C PRO A 113 2.83 -12.85 -5.11
N GLU A 114 3.93 -13.59 -4.98
CA GLU A 114 3.89 -14.97 -4.47
C GLU A 114 3.71 -15.00 -2.95
N ALA A 115 4.41 -14.13 -2.21
CA ALA A 115 4.23 -13.97 -0.77
C ALA A 115 2.80 -13.53 -0.42
N ALA A 116 2.26 -12.59 -1.20
CA ALA A 116 0.86 -12.18 -1.14
C ALA A 116 -0.13 -13.34 -1.27
N LEU A 117 0.04 -14.19 -2.29
CA LEU A 117 -0.82 -15.35 -2.53
C LEU A 117 -0.74 -16.37 -1.38
N HIS A 118 0.44 -16.53 -0.78
CA HIS A 118 0.61 -17.39 0.38
C HIS A 118 -0.15 -16.87 1.61
N GLN A 119 -0.10 -15.56 1.86
CA GLN A 119 -0.83 -14.92 2.95
C GLN A 119 -2.35 -15.07 2.77
N VAL A 120 -2.88 -14.84 1.56
CA VAL A 120 -4.29 -15.06 1.24
C VAL A 120 -4.71 -16.52 1.48
N ARG A 121 -3.94 -17.50 1.00
CA ARG A 121 -4.24 -18.93 1.26
C ARG A 121 -4.21 -19.27 2.74
N SER A 122 -3.29 -18.67 3.50
CA SER A 122 -3.20 -18.91 4.94
C SER A 122 -4.41 -18.32 5.69
N ALA A 123 -4.91 -17.16 5.27
CA ALA A 123 -6.13 -16.57 5.78
C ALA A 123 -7.38 -17.40 5.41
N GLU A 124 -7.47 -17.90 4.18
CA GLU A 124 -8.53 -18.83 3.76
C GLU A 124 -8.52 -20.12 4.59
N ALA A 125 -7.34 -20.69 4.84
CA ALA A 125 -7.21 -21.90 5.66
C ALA A 125 -7.62 -21.67 7.12
N ALA A 126 -7.27 -20.52 7.70
CA ALA A 126 -7.68 -20.14 9.05
C ALA A 126 -9.19 -19.91 9.14
N TYR A 127 -9.78 -19.25 8.13
CA TYR A 127 -11.22 -19.03 8.04
C TYR A 127 -11.99 -20.35 7.92
N ASN A 128 -11.58 -21.25 7.01
CA ASN A 128 -12.21 -22.55 6.83
C ASN A 128 -12.16 -23.41 8.10
N ARG A 129 -11.03 -23.41 8.82
CA ARG A 129 -10.91 -24.15 10.08
C ARG A 129 -11.87 -23.61 11.15
N THR A 130 -11.94 -22.29 11.27
CA THR A 130 -12.86 -21.64 12.23
C THR A 130 -14.31 -21.93 11.88
N PHE A 131 -14.65 -21.93 10.59
CA PHE A 131 -15.99 -22.25 10.11
C PHE A 131 -16.36 -23.72 10.35
N GLU A 132 -15.44 -24.65 10.11
CA GLU A 132 -15.62 -26.07 10.41
C GLU A 132 -15.83 -26.31 11.91
N ASP A 133 -15.07 -25.64 12.77
CA ASP A 133 -15.22 -25.73 14.22
C ASP A 133 -16.60 -25.25 14.68
N VAL A 134 -17.08 -24.11 14.15
CA VAL A 134 -18.41 -23.55 14.45
C VAL A 134 -19.53 -24.48 13.96
N MET A 135 -19.42 -25.02 12.75
CA MET A 135 -20.41 -25.95 12.21
C MET A 135 -20.42 -27.29 12.97
N GLY A 136 -19.25 -27.78 13.37
CA GLY A 136 -19.11 -28.98 14.20
C GLY A 136 -19.72 -28.80 15.60
N GLU A 137 -19.66 -27.59 16.16
CA GLU A 137 -20.28 -27.23 17.43
C GLU A 137 -21.81 -27.14 17.30
N LEU A 138 -22.32 -26.56 16.21
CA LEU A 138 -23.75 -26.52 15.89
C LEU A 138 -24.36 -27.93 15.73
N ASP A 139 -23.66 -28.86 15.07
CA ASP A 139 -24.10 -30.25 14.97
C ASP A 139 -24.11 -30.96 16.33
N ARG A 140 -23.17 -30.61 17.22
CA ARG A 140 -23.09 -31.14 18.59
C ARG A 140 -24.25 -30.64 19.46
N ILE A 141 -24.63 -29.37 19.30
CA ILE A 141 -25.80 -28.76 19.95
C ILE A 141 -27.10 -29.39 19.43
N ARG A 142 -27.20 -29.58 18.10
CA ARG A 142 -28.35 -30.24 17.47
C ARG A 142 -28.57 -31.65 17.99
N ARG A 143 -27.52 -32.47 18.10
CA ARG A 143 -27.59 -33.82 18.71
C ARG A 143 -27.91 -33.85 20.20
N ARG A 144 -27.68 -32.76 20.94
CA ARG A 144 -28.07 -32.66 22.36
C ARG A 144 -29.52 -32.21 22.56
N LEU A 145 -30.12 -31.58 21.54
CA LEU A 145 -31.50 -31.09 21.56
C LEU A 145 -32.49 -32.08 20.93
N ASP A 146 -32.03 -32.99 20.07
CA ASP A 146 -32.81 -34.16 19.65
C ASP A 146 -32.78 -35.24 20.77
N LEU A 147 -33.88 -35.28 21.53
CA LEU A 147 -34.42 -36.51 22.15
C LEU A 147 -34.94 -37.45 21.06
#